data_AF-A0A9P7CJ05-F1
#
_entry.id   AF-A0A9P7CJ05-F1
#
_cell.length_a   1.000
_cell.length_b   1.000
_cell.length_c   1.000
_cell.angle_alpha   90.00
_cell.angle_beta   90.00
_cell.angle_gamma   90.00
#
_symmetry.space_group_name_H-M   'P 1'
#
loop_
_entity.id
_entity.type
_entity.pdbx_description
1 polymer ?
#
loop_
_entity_poly.entity_id
_entity_poly.type
_entity_poly.pdbx_seq_one_letter_code
_entity_poly.pdbx_strand_id
1 'polypeptide(L)'
;MQFLYENGQGHFVDENGVEPMDLVFDEELFTIETISSRTQFLMNKPPERPYNPVIHLVTDEMNNEGVDMKLYNKRCYTVYTDEDKTRFFHLFFSKCLNASAAARRLGIHIRAAQRWVKRYYEDLESIFEKKKKSGRCRILGEKHKQFLLNYIDENPCAVVTEVAESLMQKFADLNVSRSTIYKFTTTECNLSIK
;
A
#
# COMPACT_ATOMS: atom_id res chain seq x y z
N MET A 1 -16.94 22.78 -26.27
CA MET A 1 -17.28 23.42 -25.00
C MET A 1 -17.46 24.90 -25.31
N GLN A 2 -18.65 25.47 -25.07
CA GLN A 2 -18.86 26.91 -25.17
C GLN A 2 -18.51 27.55 -23.83
N PHE A 3 -17.69 28.59 -23.88
CA PHE A 3 -17.28 29.35 -22.71
C PHE A 3 -18.10 30.63 -22.65
N LEU A 4 -18.69 30.91 -21.49
CA LEU A 4 -19.40 32.16 -21.22
C LEU A 4 -18.45 33.11 -20.49
N TYR A 5 -18.48 34.39 -20.86
CA TYR A 5 -17.72 35.44 -20.20
C TYR A 5 -18.59 36.67 -19.95
N GLU A 6 -18.23 37.46 -18.94
CA GLU A 6 -18.95 38.67 -18.57
C GLU A 6 -18.49 39.84 -19.45
N ASN A 7 -19.43 40.53 -20.12
CA ASN A 7 -19.12 41.57 -21.11
C ASN A 7 -18.81 42.97 -20.52
N GLY A 8 -18.53 43.07 -19.23
CA GLY A 8 -18.25 44.33 -18.53
C GLY A 8 -19.46 45.24 -18.31
N GLN A 9 -20.64 44.87 -18.84
CA GLN A 9 -21.92 45.50 -18.52
C GLN A 9 -22.75 44.64 -17.54
N GLY A 10 -22.15 43.59 -16.99
CA GLY A 10 -22.80 42.66 -16.05
C GLY A 10 -23.59 41.53 -16.71
N HIS A 11 -23.53 41.41 -18.04
CA HIS A 11 -24.20 40.35 -18.79
C HIS A 11 -23.22 39.25 -19.21
N PHE A 12 -23.61 37.99 -19.01
CA PHE A 12 -22.84 36.83 -19.45
C PHE A 12 -23.20 36.49 -20.89
N VAL A 13 -22.20 36.38 -21.77
CA VAL A 13 -22.39 36.09 -23.20
C VAL A 13 -21.45 34.99 -23.66
N ASP A 14 -21.82 34.28 -24.73
CA ASP A 14 -20.96 33.30 -25.38
C ASP A 14 -19.93 33.95 -26.32
N GLU A 15 -19.10 33.13 -26.96
CA GLU A 15 -18.06 33.56 -27.92
C GLU A 15 -18.60 34.37 -29.11
N ASN A 16 -19.90 34.28 -29.39
CA ASN A 16 -20.58 35.01 -30.45
C ASN A 16 -21.35 36.24 -29.93
N GLY A 17 -21.23 36.56 -28.63
CA GLY A 17 -21.92 37.68 -27.99
C GLY A 17 -23.39 37.41 -27.70
N VAL A 18 -23.83 36.15 -27.71
CA VAL A 18 -25.22 35.77 -27.46
C VAL A 18 -25.40 35.50 -25.97
N GLU A 19 -26.39 36.14 -25.36
CA GLU A 19 -26.77 35.87 -23.97
C GLU A 19 -27.38 34.46 -23.85
N PRO A 20 -27.03 33.70 -22.79
CA PRO A 20 -27.61 32.40 -22.55
C PRO A 20 -29.11 32.54 -22.25
N MET A 21 -29.93 31.63 -22.79
CA MET A 21 -31.36 31.61 -22.46
C MET A 21 -31.55 31.35 -20.95
N ASP A 22 -32.41 32.14 -20.32
CA ASP A 22 -32.89 31.87 -18.97
C ASP A 22 -33.61 30.52 -18.92
N LEU A 23 -33.13 29.63 -18.05
CA LEU A 23 -33.74 28.33 -17.82
C LEU A 23 -35.00 28.54 -16.96
N VAL A 24 -36.15 28.75 -17.62
CA VAL A 24 -37.45 28.77 -16.94
C VAL A 24 -37.76 27.36 -16.47
N PHE A 25 -37.60 27.12 -15.16
CA PHE A 25 -37.94 25.85 -14.55
C PHE A 25 -39.45 25.84 -14.30
N ASP A 26 -40.17 24.97 -15.01
CA ASP A 26 -41.61 24.79 -14.84
C ASP A 26 -41.86 24.01 -13.54
N GLU A 27 -42.12 24.74 -12.44
CA GLU A 27 -42.38 24.17 -11.11
C GLU A 27 -43.56 23.19 -11.10
N GLU A 28 -44.49 23.29 -12.08
CA GLU A 28 -45.69 22.48 -12.16
C GLU A 28 -45.42 21.05 -12.66
N LEU A 29 -44.33 20.81 -13.38
CA LEU A 29 -43.96 19.48 -13.91
C LEU A 29 -43.11 18.62 -12.97
N PHE A 30 -42.57 19.20 -11.89
CA PHE A 30 -41.63 18.54 -10.98
C PHE A 30 -42.04 18.61 -9.50
N THR A 31 -43.34 18.69 -9.21
CA THR A 31 -43.83 18.61 -7.83
C THR A 31 -43.47 17.26 -7.21
N ILE A 32 -42.57 17.25 -6.24
CA ILE A 32 -42.18 16.03 -5.52
C ILE A 32 -43.27 15.71 -4.51
N GLU A 33 -44.00 14.62 -4.73
CA GLU A 33 -44.96 14.10 -3.76
C GLU A 33 -44.29 13.15 -2.76
N THR A 34 -44.61 13.31 -1.47
CA THR A 34 -44.07 12.43 -0.42
C THR A 34 -44.84 11.12 -0.39
N ILE A 35 -44.26 10.08 -0.99
CA ILE A 35 -44.90 8.75 -1.13
C ILE A 35 -44.99 7.91 0.16
N SER A 36 -44.16 8.18 1.18
CA SER A 36 -44.21 7.45 2.46
C SER A 36 -43.53 8.24 3.57
N SER A 37 -44.14 8.24 4.75
CA SER A 37 -43.52 8.80 5.95
C SER A 37 -42.50 7.84 6.56
N ARG A 38 -41.60 8.38 7.39
CA ARG A 38 -40.61 7.58 8.14
C ARG A 38 -41.27 6.53 9.03
N THR A 39 -42.42 6.84 9.62
CA THR A 39 -43.14 5.92 10.51
C THR A 39 -43.77 4.77 9.73
N GLN A 40 -44.37 5.04 8.55
CA GLN A 40 -44.91 4.01 7.66
C GLN A 40 -43.81 3.02 7.23
N PHE A 41 -42.62 3.51 6.90
CA PHE A 41 -41.48 2.64 6.56
C PHE A 41 -41.05 1.74 7.72
N LEU A 42 -41.07 2.24 8.96
CA LEU A 42 -40.67 1.45 10.13
C LEU A 42 -41.69 0.38 10.49
N MET A 43 -42.99 0.67 10.33
CA MET A 43 -44.06 -0.30 10.58
C MET A 43 -44.06 -1.44 9.55
N ASN A 44 -43.70 -1.14 8.31
CA ASN A 44 -43.66 -2.12 7.22
C ASN A 44 -42.30 -2.80 7.07
N LYS A 45 -41.35 -2.55 7.98
CA LYS A 45 -40.02 -3.15 7.92
C LYS A 45 -40.15 -4.66 8.21
N PRO A 46 -39.83 -5.55 7.25
CA PRO A 46 -39.84 -6.99 7.53
C PRO A 46 -38.81 -7.33 8.62
N PRO A 47 -39.07 -8.34 9.45
CA PRO A 47 -38.14 -8.75 10.50
C PRO A 47 -36.78 -9.10 9.87
N GLU A 48 -35.71 -8.55 10.45
CA GLU A 48 -34.34 -8.91 10.04
C GLU A 48 -34.14 -10.40 10.29
N ARG A 49 -33.78 -11.15 9.25
CA ARG A 49 -33.45 -12.58 9.39
C ARG A 49 -32.31 -12.69 10.42
N PRO A 50 -32.39 -13.62 11.39
CA PRO A 50 -31.30 -13.82 12.32
C PRO A 50 -30.03 -14.14 11.54
N TYR A 51 -28.99 -13.35 11.78
CA TYR A 51 -27.67 -13.53 11.19
C TYR A 51 -27.05 -14.81 11.77
N ASN A 52 -27.18 -15.93 11.04
CA ASN A 52 -26.35 -17.10 11.25
C ASN A 52 -25.12 -16.97 10.34
N PRO A 53 -23.89 -16.88 10.89
CA PRO A 53 -22.68 -16.87 10.08
C PRO A 53 -22.39 -18.29 9.61
N VAL A 54 -23.08 -18.72 8.55
CA VAL A 54 -22.66 -19.91 7.80
C VAL A 54 -21.54 -19.48 6.88
N ILE A 55 -20.30 -19.80 7.28
CA ILE A 55 -19.11 -19.71 6.46
C ILE A 55 -19.29 -20.71 5.31
N HIS A 56 -19.75 -20.26 4.14
CA HIS A 56 -19.62 -21.03 2.92
C HIS A 56 -18.18 -20.86 2.40
N LEU A 57 -17.31 -21.76 2.85
CA LEU A 57 -16.07 -22.05 2.15
C LEU A 57 -16.48 -22.76 0.85
N VAL A 58 -16.30 -22.09 -0.29
CA VAL A 58 -16.39 -22.76 -1.59
C VAL A 58 -15.08 -23.55 -1.74
N THR A 59 -15.10 -24.80 -1.31
CA THR A 59 -14.17 -25.83 -1.77
C THR A 59 -14.75 -26.45 -3.02
N ASP A 60 -14.06 -26.26 -4.14
CA ASP A 60 -14.18 -27.13 -5.31
C ASP A 60 -13.34 -28.39 -5.02
N GLU A 61 -13.98 -29.55 -5.07
CA GLU A 61 -13.39 -30.89 -4.90
C GLU A 61 -12.45 -31.17 -6.10
N MET A 62 -11.36 -31.96 -6.06
CA MET A 62 -11.18 -33.28 -5.46
C MET A 62 -9.68 -33.63 -5.61
N ASN A 63 -9.10 -34.32 -4.62
CA ASN A 63 -8.20 -35.50 -4.76
C ASN A 63 -7.01 -35.54 -3.78
N ASN A 64 -6.92 -36.71 -3.15
CA ASN A 64 -5.78 -37.36 -2.49
C ASN A 64 -5.54 -37.11 -1.00
N GLU A 65 -6.23 -37.94 -0.21
CA GLU A 65 -5.66 -38.90 0.74
C GLU A 65 -4.42 -38.48 1.57
N GLY A 66 -4.66 -38.32 2.87
CA GLY A 66 -3.65 -38.45 3.92
C GLY A 66 -2.97 -37.16 4.39
N VAL A 67 -2.79 -37.10 5.71
CA VAL A 67 -1.76 -36.32 6.45
C VAL A 67 -2.27 -35.10 7.24
N ASP A 68 -2.31 -35.33 8.57
CA ASP A 68 -1.83 -34.43 9.64
C ASP A 68 -2.73 -33.27 10.09
N MET A 69 -3.27 -33.42 11.30
CA MET A 69 -3.87 -32.37 12.13
C MET A 69 -2.78 -31.33 12.49
N LYS A 70 -2.46 -30.44 11.55
CA LYS A 70 -1.37 -29.49 11.69
C LYS A 70 -1.87 -28.16 12.25
N LEU A 71 -1.52 -27.92 13.51
CA LEU A 71 -1.50 -26.64 14.21
C LEU A 71 -1.35 -25.41 13.28
N TYR A 72 -2.34 -24.52 13.20
CA TYR A 72 -2.14 -23.19 12.62
C TYR A 72 -2.74 -22.07 13.47
N ASN A 73 -2.09 -21.77 14.60
CA ASN A 73 -2.10 -20.41 15.17
C ASN A 73 -1.17 -19.47 14.38
N LYS A 74 -1.16 -19.53 13.04
CA LYS A 74 -0.50 -18.51 12.22
C LYS A 74 -1.47 -17.35 12.08
N ARG A 75 -1.06 -16.15 12.51
CA ARG A 75 -1.79 -14.91 12.20
C ARG A 75 -1.96 -14.81 10.68
N CYS A 76 -3.16 -15.04 10.18
CA CYS A 76 -3.52 -14.80 8.79
C CYS A 76 -3.58 -13.30 8.58
N TYR A 77 -2.60 -12.73 7.87
CA TYR A 77 -2.65 -11.33 7.47
C TYR A 77 -3.53 -11.21 6.23
N THR A 78 -4.53 -10.31 6.27
CA THR A 78 -5.29 -9.96 5.07
C THR A 78 -4.36 -9.22 4.11
N VAL A 79 -4.18 -9.78 2.91
CA VAL A 79 -3.43 -9.16 1.81
C VAL A 79 -4.44 -8.60 0.82
N TYR A 80 -4.35 -7.30 0.56
CA TYR A 80 -5.16 -6.63 -0.45
C TYR A 80 -4.38 -6.51 -1.75
N THR A 81 -5.05 -6.77 -2.86
CA THR A 81 -4.51 -6.65 -4.21
C THR A 81 -4.52 -5.19 -4.66
N ASP A 82 -3.83 -4.90 -5.77
CA ASP A 82 -3.87 -3.55 -6.36
C ASP A 82 -5.27 -3.26 -6.96
N GLU A 83 -5.99 -4.30 -7.39
CA GLU A 83 -7.40 -4.19 -7.79
C GLU A 83 -8.31 -3.75 -6.64
N ASP A 84 -8.10 -4.26 -5.42
CA ASP A 84 -8.85 -3.83 -4.24
C ASP A 84 -8.64 -2.34 -3.96
N LYS A 85 -7.42 -1.83 -4.15
CA LYS A 85 -7.11 -0.40 -4.02
C LYS A 85 -7.78 0.41 -5.12
N THR A 86 -7.74 -0.05 -6.37
CA THR A 86 -8.38 0.63 -7.51
C THR A 86 -9.89 0.76 -7.29
N ARG A 87 -10.56 -0.34 -6.92
CA ARG A 87 -12.00 -0.33 -6.60
C ARG A 87 -12.32 0.58 -5.43
N PHE A 88 -11.44 0.61 -4.42
CA PHE A 88 -11.58 1.52 -3.28
C PHE A 88 -11.49 2.99 -3.72
N PHE A 89 -10.47 3.37 -4.49
CA PHE A 89 -10.30 4.76 -4.92
C PHE A 89 -11.36 5.21 -5.92
N HIS A 90 -11.87 4.32 -6.77
CA HIS A 90 -13.05 4.60 -7.59
C HIS A 90 -14.28 4.94 -6.73
N LEU A 91 -14.54 4.19 -5.65
CA LEU A 91 -15.62 4.53 -4.73
C LEU A 91 -15.37 5.84 -3.96
N PHE A 92 -14.11 6.09 -3.59
CA PHE A 92 -13.71 7.27 -2.82
C PHE A 92 -13.82 8.56 -3.64
N PHE A 93 -13.30 8.58 -4.88
CA PHE A 93 -13.32 9.77 -5.74
C PHE A 93 -14.57 9.85 -6.61
N SER A 94 -14.89 8.80 -7.37
CA SER A 94 -15.96 8.87 -8.37
C SER A 94 -17.35 8.88 -7.74
N LYS A 95 -17.51 8.27 -6.55
CA LYS A 95 -18.79 8.25 -5.82
C LYS A 95 -18.79 9.13 -4.55
N CYS A 96 -17.75 9.94 -4.35
CA CYS A 96 -17.58 10.84 -3.20
C CYS A 96 -17.84 10.19 -1.84
N LEU A 97 -17.56 8.88 -1.70
CA LEU A 97 -17.76 8.18 -0.42
C LEU A 97 -16.60 8.50 0.52
N ASN A 98 -16.90 8.67 1.81
CA ASN A 98 -15.84 8.71 2.80
C ASN A 98 -15.11 7.35 2.88
N ALA A 99 -13.85 7.36 3.34
CA ALA A 99 -12.99 6.17 3.35
C ALA A 99 -13.63 4.99 4.10
N SER A 100 -14.37 5.24 5.17
CA SER A 100 -15.01 4.19 5.96
C SER A 100 -16.19 3.54 5.24
N ALA A 101 -16.99 4.32 4.51
CA ALA A 101 -18.13 3.84 3.73
C ALA A 101 -17.66 3.01 2.54
N ALA A 102 -16.64 3.48 1.81
CA ALA A 102 -16.03 2.73 0.72
C ALA A 102 -15.39 1.41 1.22
N ALA A 103 -14.70 1.45 2.36
CA ALA A 103 -14.09 0.26 2.96
C ALA A 103 -15.14 -0.80 3.34
N ARG A 104 -16.23 -0.39 4.04
CA ARG A 104 -17.33 -1.29 4.39
C ARG A 104 -17.96 -1.94 3.17
N ARG A 105 -18.17 -1.17 2.09
CA ARG A 105 -18.76 -1.67 0.84
C ARG A 105 -17.89 -2.73 0.14
N LEU A 106 -16.57 -2.64 0.28
CA LEU A 106 -15.62 -3.59 -0.32
C LEU A 106 -15.13 -4.67 0.65
N GLY A 107 -15.62 -4.70 1.89
CA GLY A 107 -15.11 -5.64 2.90
C GLY A 107 -13.65 -5.37 3.31
N ILE A 108 -13.14 -4.16 3.05
CA ILE A 108 -11.78 -3.76 3.40
C ILE A 108 -11.77 -3.27 4.84
N HIS A 109 -10.74 -3.64 5.59
CA HIS A 109 -10.57 -3.15 6.94
C HIS A 109 -10.40 -1.62 6.94
N ILE A 110 -11.25 -0.90 7.69
CA ILE A 110 -11.34 0.57 7.66
C ILE A 110 -9.98 1.25 7.91
N ARG A 111 -9.16 0.73 8.84
CA ARG A 111 -7.81 1.29 9.08
C ARG A 111 -6.87 1.15 7.88
N ALA A 112 -7.02 0.09 7.08
CA ALA A 112 -6.20 -0.10 5.89
C ALA A 112 -6.59 0.93 4.82
N ALA A 113 -7.89 1.10 4.57
CA ALA A 113 -8.43 2.12 3.68
C ALA A 113 -8.00 3.55 4.08
N GLN A 114 -8.14 3.91 5.36
CA GLN A 114 -7.69 5.21 5.87
C GLN A 114 -6.17 5.41 5.66
N ARG A 115 -5.37 4.36 5.85
CA ARG A 115 -3.93 4.42 5.60
C ARG A 115 -3.62 4.63 4.10
N TRP A 116 -4.39 4.03 3.20
CA TRP A 116 -4.23 4.26 1.76
C TRP A 116 -4.56 5.70 1.38
N VAL A 117 -5.67 6.25 1.90
CA VAL A 117 -6.03 7.67 1.68
C VAL A 117 -4.95 8.59 2.23
N LYS A 118 -4.41 8.32 3.42
CA LYS A 118 -3.29 9.11 3.97
C LYS A 118 -2.09 9.09 3.03
N ARG A 119 -1.69 7.90 2.57
CA ARG A 119 -0.57 7.75 1.63
C ARG A 119 -0.83 8.43 0.29
N TYR A 120 -2.07 8.43 -0.20
CA TYR A 120 -2.46 9.13 -1.42
C TYR A 120 -2.06 10.60 -1.40
N TYR A 121 -2.38 11.27 -0.30
CA TYR A 121 -2.07 12.69 -0.16
C TYR A 121 -0.59 12.96 0.18
N GLU A 122 0.13 11.98 0.71
CA GLU A 122 1.57 12.08 0.98
C GLU A 122 2.40 11.88 -0.31
N ASP A 123 2.06 10.86 -1.10
CA ASP A 123 2.83 10.42 -2.28
C ASP A 123 1.95 9.51 -3.17
N LEU A 124 1.49 10.06 -4.29
CA LEU A 124 0.56 9.41 -5.22
C LEU A 124 1.13 8.14 -5.83
N GLU A 125 2.41 8.14 -6.20
CA GLU A 125 3.06 7.03 -6.91
C GLU A 125 3.27 5.83 -5.96
N SER A 126 3.55 6.11 -4.70
CA SER A 126 3.87 5.12 -3.65
C SER A 126 2.70 4.22 -3.21
N ILE A 127 1.46 4.49 -3.63
CA ILE A 127 0.31 3.65 -3.27
C ILE A 127 0.39 2.27 -3.90
N PHE A 128 0.73 2.22 -5.19
CA PHE A 128 0.80 0.99 -5.97
C PHE A 128 2.20 0.41 -5.97
N GLU A 129 3.21 1.23 -5.68
CA GLU A 129 4.56 0.74 -5.50
C GLU A 129 4.68 -0.19 -4.29
N LYS A 130 4.97 -1.45 -4.59
CA LYS A 130 5.43 -2.41 -3.59
C LYS A 130 6.88 -2.08 -3.29
N LYS A 131 7.12 -1.23 -2.27
CA LYS A 131 8.49 -0.95 -1.81
C LYS A 131 9.17 -2.28 -1.50
N LYS A 132 10.20 -2.61 -2.28
CA LYS A 132 11.06 -3.76 -1.97
C LYS A 132 11.60 -3.51 -0.58
N LYS A 133 11.33 -4.44 0.34
CA LYS A 133 11.99 -4.41 1.64
C LYS A 133 13.48 -4.57 1.35
N SER A 134 14.24 -3.49 1.41
CA SER A 134 15.68 -3.62 1.49
C SER A 134 15.94 -4.48 2.73
N GLY A 135 16.71 -5.56 2.53
CA GLY A 135 17.14 -6.38 3.65
C GLY A 135 17.94 -5.52 4.64
N ARG A 136 18.32 -6.12 5.76
CA ARG A 136 19.25 -5.48 6.69
C ARG A 136 20.51 -5.06 5.91
N CYS A 137 20.87 -3.78 5.98
CA CYS A 137 22.13 -3.31 5.40
C CYS A 137 23.28 -4.13 5.96
N ARG A 138 24.14 -4.66 5.09
CA ARG A 138 25.34 -5.38 5.51
C ARG A 138 26.32 -4.37 6.13
N ILE A 139 26.87 -4.71 7.30
CA ILE A 139 27.87 -3.86 7.98
C ILE A 139 29.17 -3.87 7.16
N LEU A 140 29.54 -5.03 6.61
CA LEU A 140 30.66 -5.16 5.70
C LEU A 140 30.17 -5.08 4.25
N GLY A 141 30.74 -4.17 3.45
CA GLY A 141 30.36 -3.92 2.06
C GLY A 141 31.58 -3.86 1.14
N GLU A 142 31.36 -3.36 -0.08
CA GLU A 142 32.36 -3.40 -1.16
C GLU A 142 33.66 -2.67 -0.82
N LYS A 143 33.57 -1.51 -0.14
CA LYS A 143 34.75 -0.74 0.29
C LYS A 143 35.66 -1.55 1.23
N HIS A 144 35.06 -2.31 2.15
CA HIS A 144 35.80 -3.16 3.07
C HIS A 144 36.43 -4.34 2.33
N LYS A 145 35.71 -4.94 1.37
CA LYS A 145 36.22 -6.02 0.52
C LYS A 145 37.45 -5.59 -0.28
N GLN A 146 37.38 -4.43 -0.94
CA GLN A 146 38.52 -3.89 -1.72
C GLN A 146 39.75 -3.64 -0.85
N PHE A 147 39.56 -3.06 0.34
CA PHE A 147 40.66 -2.86 1.29
C PHE A 147 41.29 -4.19 1.71
N LEU A 148 40.47 -5.20 2.03
CA LEU A 148 40.95 -6.51 2.47
C LEU A 148 41.75 -7.23 1.38
N LEU A 149 41.31 -7.14 0.12
CA LEU A 149 42.04 -7.72 -1.02
C LEU A 149 43.42 -7.08 -1.16
N ASN A 150 43.48 -5.74 -1.21
CA ASN A 150 44.75 -5.02 -1.34
C ASN A 150 45.70 -5.30 -0.15
N TYR A 151 45.17 -5.33 1.07
CA TYR A 151 45.97 -5.56 2.27
C TYR A 151 46.62 -6.95 2.27
N ILE A 152 45.90 -7.97 1.81
CA ILE A 152 46.40 -9.35 1.75
C ILE A 152 47.36 -9.54 0.58
N ASP A 153 47.13 -8.87 -0.56
CA ASP A 153 48.08 -8.86 -1.68
C ASP A 153 49.42 -8.22 -1.27
N GLU A 154 49.39 -7.15 -0.47
CA GLU A 154 50.58 -6.51 0.09
C GLU A 154 51.23 -7.33 1.23
N ASN A 155 50.42 -8.09 1.98
CA ASN A 155 50.85 -8.83 3.18
C ASN A 155 50.35 -10.28 3.15
N PRO A 156 50.92 -11.16 2.29
CA PRO A 156 50.41 -12.51 2.06
C PRO A 156 50.51 -13.44 3.29
N CYS A 157 51.32 -13.08 4.30
CA CYS A 157 51.46 -13.82 5.55
C CYS A 157 50.60 -13.28 6.69
N ALA A 158 49.75 -12.27 6.44
CA ALA A 158 48.96 -11.63 7.49
C ALA A 158 47.97 -12.61 8.13
N VAL A 159 47.88 -12.55 9.45
CA VAL A 159 46.96 -13.38 10.26
C VAL A 159 45.62 -12.65 10.40
N VAL A 160 44.52 -13.38 10.61
CA VAL A 160 43.16 -12.81 10.78
C VAL A 160 43.11 -11.66 11.80
N THR A 161 43.92 -11.71 12.86
CA THR A 161 44.01 -10.66 13.88
C THR A 161 44.55 -9.34 13.31
N GLU A 162 45.62 -9.42 12.52
CA GLU A 162 46.26 -8.25 11.89
C GLU A 162 45.35 -7.64 10.83
N VAL A 163 44.69 -8.49 10.03
CA VAL A 163 43.69 -8.08 9.05
C VAL A 163 42.50 -7.38 9.71
N ALA A 164 42.04 -7.88 10.86
CA ALA A 164 40.94 -7.27 11.59
C ALA A 164 41.34 -5.91 12.18
N GLU A 165 42.53 -5.80 12.74
CA GLU A 165 43.06 -4.56 13.32
C GLU A 165 43.28 -3.50 12.24
N SER A 166 43.87 -3.87 11.10
CA SER A 166 44.07 -2.94 9.97
C SER A 166 42.74 -2.44 9.40
N LEU A 167 41.74 -3.31 9.30
CA LEU A 167 40.40 -2.94 8.85
C LEU A 167 39.72 -1.98 9.85
N MET A 168 39.74 -2.28 11.14
CA MET A 168 39.15 -1.40 12.17
C MET A 168 39.90 -0.07 12.30
N GLN A 169 41.21 -0.05 12.07
CA GLN A 169 42.00 1.18 12.06
C GLN A 169 41.66 2.06 10.84
N LYS A 170 41.45 1.45 9.68
CA LYS A 170 41.07 2.17 8.45
C LYS A 170 39.64 2.69 8.50
N PHE A 171 38.74 1.94 9.12
CA PHE A 171 37.31 2.24 9.26
C PHE A 171 36.97 2.36 10.75
N ALA A 172 37.27 3.51 11.36
CA ALA A 172 37.11 3.72 12.81
C ALA A 172 35.64 3.63 13.30
N ASP A 173 34.68 3.77 12.40
CA ASP A 173 33.25 3.60 12.62
C ASP A 173 32.79 2.12 12.59
N LEU A 174 33.68 1.21 12.18
CA LEU A 174 33.39 -0.20 12.02
C LEU A 174 33.50 -0.95 13.35
N ASN A 175 32.37 -1.28 13.96
CA ASN A 175 32.31 -2.16 15.13
C ASN A 175 31.87 -3.58 14.73
N VAL A 176 32.85 -4.45 14.46
CA VAL A 176 32.62 -5.82 13.98
C VAL A 176 33.54 -6.81 14.69
N SER A 177 33.03 -8.00 15.02
CA SER A 177 33.85 -9.06 15.65
C SER A 177 34.84 -9.67 14.66
N ARG A 178 35.99 -10.15 15.16
CA ARG A 178 36.98 -10.91 14.37
C ARG A 178 36.37 -12.09 13.63
N SER A 179 35.42 -12.81 14.25
CA SER A 179 34.70 -13.91 13.62
C SER A 179 33.84 -13.48 12.44
N THR A 180 33.24 -12.29 12.49
CA THR A 180 32.45 -11.73 11.38
C THR A 180 33.38 -11.32 10.24
N ILE A 181 34.56 -10.76 10.53
CA ILE A 181 35.58 -10.43 9.54
C ILE A 181 36.10 -11.71 8.88
N TYR A 182 36.47 -12.73 9.66
CA TYR A 182 36.89 -14.04 9.13
C TYR A 182 35.84 -14.69 8.22
N LYS A 183 34.56 -14.66 8.64
CA LYS A 183 33.46 -15.15 7.80
C LYS A 183 33.36 -14.33 6.51
N PHE A 184 33.46 -13.01 6.59
CA PHE A 184 33.38 -12.14 5.42
C PHE A 184 34.56 -12.35 4.45
N THR A 185 35.78 -12.50 4.94
CA THR A 185 36.96 -12.77 4.09
C THR A 185 36.83 -14.12 3.40
N THR A 186 36.39 -15.15 4.11
CA THR A 186 36.19 -16.50 3.55
C THR A 186 35.02 -16.58 2.57
N THR A 187 33.86 -15.95 2.88
CA THR A 187 32.66 -16.08 2.04
C THR A 187 32.52 -15.04 0.93
N GLU A 188 32.94 -13.79 1.17
CA GLU A 188 32.71 -12.68 0.24
C GLU A 188 33.99 -12.30 -0.53
N CYS A 189 35.17 -12.53 0.07
CA CYS A 189 36.46 -12.30 -0.59
C CYS A 189 37.06 -13.60 -1.18
N ASN A 190 36.50 -14.78 -0.86
CA ASN A 190 37.01 -16.10 -1.26
C ASN A 190 38.49 -16.33 -0.87
N LEU A 191 38.92 -15.77 0.26
CA LEU A 191 40.30 -15.87 0.74
C LEU A 191 40.40 -16.93 1.85
N SER A 192 41.52 -17.66 1.84
CA SER A 192 41.88 -18.57 2.92
C SER A 192 42.97 -17.92 3.77
N ILE A 193 42.56 -17.31 4.89
CA ILE A 193 43.47 -16.67 5.85
C ILE A 193 43.72 -17.65 7.01
N LYS A 194 44.98 -17.76 7.45
CA LYS A 194 45.41 -18.58 8.59
C LYS A 194 45.05 -17.97 9.93
#